data_AF-A0A4Y2DP90-F1
#
_entry.id   AF-A0A4Y2DP90-F1
#
_cell.length_a   1.000
_cell.length_b   1.000
_cell.length_c   1.000
_cell.angle_alpha   90.00
_cell.angle_beta   90.00
_cell.angle_gamma   90.00
#
_symmetry.space_group_name_H-M   'P 1'
#
loop_
_entity.id
_entity.type
_entity.pdbx_description
1 polymer ?
#
loop_
_entity_poly.entity_id
_entity_poly.type
_entity_poly.pdbx_seq_one_letter_code
_entity_poly.pdbx_strand_id
1 'polypeptide(L)'
;MKALCLAFIVVLVSAAFAQSEHDCPPNKEFGSYGDCPPSCLKNPPNFCTLKLNYGCKCKEGYVLTRYQDYESDCIKPEECPDDS
;
A
#
# COMPACT_ATOMS: atom_id res chain seq x y z
N MET A 1 -14.50 -28.30 31.85
CA MET A 1 -13.35 -27.38 32.06
C MET A 1 -12.43 -27.31 30.84
N LYS A 2 -11.82 -28.42 30.39
CA LYS A 2 -10.94 -28.46 29.19
C LYS A 2 -11.55 -27.89 27.90
N ALA A 3 -12.81 -28.25 27.60
CA ALA A 3 -13.52 -27.75 26.43
C ALA A 3 -13.87 -26.26 26.50
N LEU A 4 -14.12 -25.75 27.72
CA LEU A 4 -14.34 -24.32 27.95
C LEU A 4 -13.05 -23.51 27.75
N CYS A 5 -11.91 -24.03 28.23
CA CYS A 5 -10.61 -23.41 28.01
C CYS A 5 -10.22 -23.40 26.52
N LEU A 6 -10.46 -24.50 25.80
CA LEU A 6 -10.22 -24.58 24.36
C LEU A 6 -11.10 -23.60 23.59
N ALA A 7 -12.38 -23.49 23.93
CA ALA A 7 -13.28 -22.50 23.33
C ALA A 7 -12.83 -21.05 23.58
N PHE A 8 -12.37 -20.74 24.81
CA PHE A 8 -11.81 -19.43 25.13
C PHE A 8 -10.54 -19.10 24.34
N ILE A 9 -9.64 -20.07 24.18
CA ILE A 9 -8.41 -19.90 23.40
C ILE A 9 -8.74 -19.63 21.92
N VAL A 10 -9.68 -20.37 21.33
CA VAL A 10 -10.10 -20.16 19.94
C VAL A 10 -10.71 -18.76 19.73
N VAL A 11 -11.51 -18.27 20.67
CA VAL A 11 -12.08 -16.90 20.62
C VAL A 11 -10.98 -15.83 20.72
N LEU A 12 -10.03 -15.96 21.64
CA LEU A 12 -8.92 -15.01 21.79
C LEU A 12 -8.00 -14.99 20.56
N VAL A 13 -7.74 -16.16 19.98
CA VAL A 13 -6.98 -16.31 18.74
C VAL A 13 -7.71 -15.61 17.59
N SER A 14 -9.02 -15.84 17.41
CA SER A 14 -9.80 -15.18 16.34
C SER A 14 -9.83 -13.65 16.41
N ALA A 15 -9.82 -13.05 17.61
CA ALA A 15 -9.76 -11.60 17.77
C ALA A 15 -8.40 -11.00 17.36
N ALA A 16 -7.31 -11.77 17.46
CA ALA A 16 -5.98 -11.33 17.05
C ALA A 16 -5.75 -11.40 15.53
N PHE A 17 -6.57 -12.16 14.80
CA PHE A 17 -6.53 -12.27 13.34
C PHE A 17 -7.51 -11.36 12.61
N ALA A 18 -8.18 -10.44 13.33
CA ALA A 18 -8.87 -9.31 12.71
C ALA A 18 -7.82 -8.30 12.22
N GLN A 19 -7.03 -8.68 11.21
CA GLN A 19 -6.26 -7.72 10.43
C GLN A 19 -7.30 -6.84 9.73
N SER A 20 -7.37 -5.58 10.14
CA SER A 20 -8.23 -4.58 9.51
C SER A 20 -7.86 -4.50 8.03
N GLU A 21 -8.71 -5.05 7.16
CA GLU A 21 -8.61 -4.97 5.70
C GLU A 21 -8.73 -3.50 5.17
N HIS A 22 -8.67 -2.51 6.07
CA HIS A 22 -8.94 -1.10 5.81
C HIS A 22 -7.75 -0.17 6.10
N ASP A 23 -6.63 -0.68 6.64
CA ASP A 23 -5.44 0.14 6.85
C ASP A 23 -4.49 0.01 5.67
N CYS A 24 -4.22 1.13 5.01
CA CYS A 24 -3.24 1.17 3.94
C CYS A 24 -1.83 0.85 4.46
N PRO A 25 -0.96 0.25 3.62
CA PRO A 25 0.44 0.03 3.98
C PRO A 25 1.14 1.33 4.37
N PRO A 26 2.32 1.25 5.02
CA PRO A 26 3.12 2.42 5.34
C PRO A 26 3.31 3.35 4.13
N ASN A 27 3.25 4.66 4.38
CA ASN A 27 3.36 5.72 3.36
C ASN A 27 2.27 5.71 2.29
N LYS A 28 1.20 4.93 2.48
CA LYS A 28 -0.01 4.98 1.65
C LYS A 28 -1.21 5.51 2.44
N GLU A 29 -2.16 6.07 1.71
CA GLU A 29 -3.45 6.53 2.21
C GLU A 29 -4.55 6.13 1.23
N PHE A 30 -5.76 5.96 1.74
CA PHE A 30 -6.88 5.56 0.90
C PHE A 30 -7.35 6.75 0.05
N GLY A 31 -7.44 6.57 -1.27
CA GLY A 31 -7.85 7.61 -2.19
C GLY A 31 -7.84 7.19 -3.65
N SER A 32 -8.08 8.17 -4.53
CA SER A 32 -7.94 7.99 -5.97
C SER A 32 -6.49 8.26 -6.39
N TYR A 33 -5.94 7.41 -7.26
CA TYR A 33 -4.57 7.53 -7.74
C TYR A 33 -4.34 8.70 -8.72
N GLY A 34 -5.40 9.39 -9.18
CA GLY A 34 -5.29 10.45 -10.18
C GLY A 34 -4.85 9.91 -11.55
N ASP A 35 -4.24 10.76 -12.38
CA ASP A 35 -3.76 10.38 -13.73
C ASP A 35 -2.48 9.52 -13.67
N CYS A 36 -1.35 10.15 -13.30
CA CYS A 36 -0.03 9.54 -13.24
C CYS A 36 0.55 9.69 -11.83
N PRO A 37 0.59 8.64 -11.00
CA PRO A 37 1.28 8.73 -9.72
C PRO A 37 2.78 8.98 -9.96
N PRO A 38 3.43 9.82 -9.14
CA PRO A 38 4.87 9.99 -9.22
C PRO A 38 5.58 8.68 -8.84
N SER A 39 6.73 8.43 -9.44
CA SER A 39 7.55 7.24 -9.21
C SER A 39 9.03 7.58 -9.28
N CYS A 40 9.90 6.65 -8.90
CA CYS A 40 11.35 6.80 -9.02
C CYS A 40 11.87 6.87 -10.48
N LEU A 41 11.04 6.56 -11.48
CA LEU A 41 11.43 6.64 -12.87
C LEU A 41 11.73 8.10 -13.28
N LYS A 42 12.99 8.41 -13.58
CA LYS A 42 13.45 9.78 -13.93
C LYS A 42 12.82 10.33 -15.23
N ASN A 43 12.43 9.47 -16.17
CA ASN A 43 11.84 9.87 -17.46
C ASN A 43 10.62 9.00 -17.79
N PRO A 44 9.48 9.21 -17.12
CA PRO A 44 8.28 8.42 -17.38
C PRO A 44 7.71 8.76 -18.76
N PRO A 45 7.16 7.78 -19.49
CA PRO A 45 6.45 8.06 -20.73
C PRO A 45 5.26 8.99 -20.47
N ASN A 46 4.95 9.85 -21.45
CA ASN A 46 3.86 10.83 -21.38
C ASN A 46 2.45 10.21 -21.41
N PHE A 47 2.34 8.89 -21.54
CA PHE A 47 1.07 8.19 -21.49
C PHE A 47 0.99 7.38 -20.20
N CYS A 48 -0.06 7.62 -19.42
CA CYS A 48 -0.44 6.76 -18.32
C CYS A 48 -1.72 6.03 -18.69
N THR A 49 -1.78 4.74 -18.36
CA THR A 49 -3.07 4.06 -18.38
C THR A 49 -3.90 4.67 -17.26
N LEU A 50 -5.00 5.33 -17.60
CA LEU A 50 -6.01 5.75 -16.62
C LEU A 50 -6.59 4.49 -15.99
N LYS A 51 -5.99 4.03 -14.90
CA LYS A 51 -6.62 3.07 -14.02
C LYS A 51 -7.49 3.92 -13.10
N LEU A 52 -8.80 3.90 -13.34
CA LEU A 52 -9.82 4.53 -12.49
C LEU A 52 -9.87 3.74 -11.17
N ASN A 53 -8.79 3.84 -10.41
CA ASN A 53 -8.52 3.03 -9.24
C ASN A 53 -8.72 3.87 -8.00
N TYR A 54 -9.42 3.25 -7.06
CA TYR A 54 -9.60 3.72 -5.72
C TYR A 54 -8.95 2.69 -4.80
N GLY A 55 -8.08 3.13 -3.91
CA GLY A 55 -7.26 2.24 -3.09
C GLY A 55 -6.13 2.98 -2.37
N CYS A 56 -5.10 2.25 -1.97
CA CYS A 56 -3.99 2.80 -1.21
C CYS A 56 -2.95 3.51 -2.08
N LYS A 57 -3.16 4.81 -2.34
CA LYS A 57 -2.21 5.67 -3.06
C LYS A 57 -1.06 6.10 -2.15
N CYS A 58 0.09 6.46 -2.72
CA CYS A 58 1.15 7.10 -1.93
C CYS A 58 0.64 8.40 -1.31
N LYS A 59 1.04 8.65 -0.06
CA LYS A 59 0.84 9.94 0.62
C LYS A 59 1.56 11.04 -0.14
N GLU A 60 1.11 12.28 0.06
CA GLU A 60 1.81 13.45 -0.48
C GLU A 60 3.28 13.47 -0.03
N GLY A 61 4.18 13.76 -0.99
CA GLY A 61 5.63 13.72 -0.77
C GLY A 61 6.29 12.35 -0.90
N TYR A 62 5.53 11.28 -1.17
CA TYR A 62 6.06 9.94 -1.45
C TYR A 62 5.81 9.53 -2.91
N VAL A 63 6.67 8.65 -3.42
CA VAL A 63 6.64 8.18 -4.81
C VAL A 63 6.70 6.66 -4.88
N LEU A 64 6.10 6.09 -5.92
CA LEU A 64 6.16 4.65 -6.17
C LEU A 64 7.61 4.23 -6.49
N THR A 65 8.08 3.17 -5.85
CA THR A 65 9.37 2.56 -6.21
C THR A 65 9.39 2.02 -7.63
N ARG A 66 8.26 1.47 -8.12
CA ARG A 66 8.11 0.93 -9.48
C ARG A 66 7.07 1.73 -10.28
N TYR A 67 7.42 2.13 -11.49
CA TYR A 67 6.54 2.89 -12.38
C TYR A 67 5.25 2.09 -12.69
N GLN A 68 4.09 2.73 -12.52
CA GLN A 68 2.74 2.16 -12.74
C GLN A 68 2.39 0.92 -11.90
N ASP A 69 3.20 0.56 -10.92
CA ASP A 69 2.87 -0.48 -9.94
C ASP A 69 2.35 0.15 -8.65
N TYR A 70 1.03 0.33 -8.59
CA TYR A 70 0.32 0.94 -7.47
C TYR A 70 0.45 0.17 -6.15
N GLU A 71 0.81 -1.11 -6.20
CA GLU A 71 1.05 -1.95 -5.03
C GLU A 71 2.49 -1.83 -4.52
N SER A 72 3.40 -1.25 -5.31
CA SER A 72 4.79 -1.04 -4.91
C SER A 72 4.91 -0.09 -3.71
N ASP A 73 6.02 -0.23 -2.98
CA ASP A 73 6.30 0.61 -1.82
C ASP A 73 6.38 2.09 -2.20
N CYS A 74 5.98 2.94 -1.25
CA CYS A 74 6.06 4.39 -1.35
C CYS A 74 7.23 4.89 -0.49
N ILE A 75 8.21 5.52 -1.14
CA ILE A 75 9.42 6.06 -0.50
C ILE A 75 9.55 7.55 -0.77
N LYS A 76 10.45 8.23 -0.06
CA LYS A 76 10.74 9.62 -0.41
C LYS A 76 11.51 9.68 -1.74
N PRO A 77 11.32 10.74 -2.55
CA PRO A 77 12.09 10.94 -3.77
C PRO A 77 13.61 10.84 -3.58
N GLU A 78 14.12 11.31 -2.44
CA GLU A 78 15.56 11.26 -2.12
C GLU A 78 16.09 9.83 -1.90
N GLU A 79 15.22 8.86 -1.67
CA GLU A 79 15.56 7.45 -1.43
C GLU A 79 15.50 6.60 -2.70
N CYS A 80 15.11 7.20 -3.84
CA CYS A 80 15.03 6.49 -5.10
C CYS A 80 16.41 5.96 -5.51
N PRO A 81 16.50 4.71 -5.98
CA PRO A 81 17.75 4.18 -6.47
C PRO A 81 18.23 5.02 -7.66
N ASP A 82 19.53 5.35 -7.66
CA ASP A 82 20.14 5.94 -8.84
C ASP A 82 20.22 4.87 -9.94
N ASP A 83 19.29 4.94 -10.88
CA ASP A 83 19.37 4.22 -12.15
C ASP A 83 20.71 4.60 -12.82
N SER A 84 21.71 3.74 -12.62
CA SER A 84 23.06 3.84 -13.16
C SER A 84 23.16 3.13 -14.50
#